data_AF-A0A2V7IKK9-F1
#
_entry.id   AF-A0A2V7IKK9-F1
#
_cell.length_a   1.000
_cell.length_b   1.000
_cell.length_c   1.000
_cell.angle_alpha   90.00
_cell.angle_beta   90.00
_cell.angle_gamma   90.00
#
_symmetry.space_group_name_H-M   'P 1'
#
loop_
_entity.id
_entity.type
_entity.pdbx_description
1 polymer ?
#
loop_
_entity_poly.entity_id
_entity_poly.type
_entity_poly.pdbx_seq_one_letter_code
_entity_poly.pdbx_strand_id
1 'polypeptide(L)'
;MVRLLTRPYISGPMTRRFTRLAWTAAIFTYLLILLGAVVRITGSGLGCGEHWPLCNGKLLPPLDLPTIIEYGHRLAAAAVSGLVEALAAYAWWLRQGAGSPKGVPDGPGEQYPPDRTAYVALVLLLVQVLLGAVTVKLSLPPWTVILHLGTAMLLLATLMVAARGRPSAPPSRAGLYALALGFVTLLLGALTANLGAASACLGFPLCNGQILPAGTYLQHVHWFHRLLAYTLFGYAVWWALRTRTRGAWCVVALVTLQVAVAAAMVLSGLPQPLQAAHVAVGTAVWAGLVLAVL
;
A
#
# COMPACT_ATOMS: atom_id res chain seq x y z
N MET A 1 14.58 22.89 40.99
CA MET A 1 13.44 22.26 40.30
C MET A 1 13.97 21.54 39.06
N VAL A 2 14.25 20.24 39.18
CA VAL A 2 14.81 19.44 38.08
C VAL A 2 13.68 19.06 37.13
N ARG A 3 13.72 19.56 35.89
CA ARG A 3 12.84 19.07 34.81
C ARG A 3 13.20 17.61 34.56
N LEU A 4 12.36 16.69 35.04
CA LEU A 4 12.34 15.31 34.59
C LEU A 4 11.99 15.33 33.10
N LEU A 5 13.02 15.20 32.25
CA LEU A 5 12.87 14.86 30.85
C LEU A 5 12.32 13.44 30.80
N THR A 6 11.00 13.30 30.80
CA THR A 6 10.33 12.04 30.49
C THR A 6 10.81 11.60 29.11
N ARG A 7 11.71 10.62 29.08
CA ARG A 7 12.09 9.94 27.83
C ARG A 7 10.80 9.51 27.14
N PRO A 8 10.60 9.83 25.85
CA PRO A 8 9.39 9.43 25.14
C PRO A 8 9.31 7.90 25.17
N TYR A 9 8.25 7.39 25.82
CA TYR A 9 8.00 5.98 26.00
C TYR A 9 7.63 5.38 24.64
N ILE A 10 8.63 4.87 23.91
CA ILE A 10 8.37 3.88 22.87
C ILE A 10 7.86 2.66 23.64
N SER A 11 6.65 2.17 23.33
CA SER A 11 6.26 0.82 23.76
C SER A 11 7.43 -0.11 23.44
N GLY A 12 8.00 -0.79 24.45
CA GLY A 12 9.27 -1.50 24.32
C GLY A 12 9.35 -2.34 23.03
N PRO A 13 10.56 -2.53 22.48
CA PRO A 13 10.72 -3.23 21.20
C PRO A 13 9.95 -4.54 21.24
N MET A 14 9.03 -4.73 20.29
CA MET A 14 8.32 -6.00 20.16
C MET A 14 9.33 -7.13 19.98
N THR A 15 8.94 -8.35 20.34
CA THR A 15 9.81 -9.52 20.18
C THR A 15 10.38 -9.55 18.76
N ARG A 16 11.68 -9.83 18.64
CA ARG A 16 12.37 -9.86 17.33
C ARG A 16 11.64 -10.75 16.31
N ARG A 17 10.98 -11.81 16.78
CA ARG A 17 10.19 -12.74 15.96
C ARG A 17 8.92 -12.08 15.42
N PHE A 18 8.18 -11.35 16.24
CA PHE A 18 6.96 -10.63 15.80
C PHE A 18 7.32 -9.57 14.76
N THR A 19 8.33 -8.74 15.04
CA THR A 19 8.81 -7.70 14.13
C THR A 19 9.25 -8.27 12.79
N ARG A 20 9.99 -9.38 12.79
CA ARG A 20 10.39 -10.07 11.55
C ARG A 20 9.18 -10.56 10.77
N LEU A 21 8.23 -11.23 11.42
CA LEU A 21 7.02 -11.71 10.76
C LEU A 21 6.21 -10.57 10.14
N ALA A 22 6.04 -9.46 10.86
CA ALA A 22 5.31 -8.29 10.36
C ALA A 22 6.02 -7.63 9.16
N TRP A 23 7.35 -7.50 9.19
CA TRP A 23 8.11 -7.01 8.02
C TRP A 23 8.05 -7.96 6.84
N THR A 24 8.14 -9.28 7.08
CA THR A 24 7.95 -10.30 6.04
C THR A 24 6.56 -10.15 5.41
N ALA A 25 5.50 -10.08 6.21
CA ALA A 25 4.14 -9.87 5.71
C ALA A 25 4.03 -8.57 4.90
N ALA A 26 4.61 -7.46 5.37
CA ALA A 26 4.60 -6.18 4.66
C ALA A 26 5.33 -6.26 3.30
N ILE A 27 6.52 -6.87 3.25
CA ILE A 27 7.30 -7.04 2.01
C ILE A 27 6.54 -7.91 1.01
N PHE A 28 6.01 -9.05 1.43
CA PHE A 28 5.23 -9.91 0.54
C PHE A 28 3.90 -9.25 0.12
N THR A 29 3.28 -8.44 0.96
CA THR A 29 2.11 -7.62 0.57
C THR A 29 2.46 -6.59 -0.49
N TYR A 30 3.61 -5.91 -0.35
CA TYR A 30 4.12 -5.01 -1.38
C TYR A 30 4.31 -5.75 -2.71
N LEU A 31 4.99 -6.90 -2.71
CA LEU A 31 5.18 -7.71 -3.91
C LEU A 31 3.85 -8.21 -4.50
N LEU A 32 2.87 -8.56 -3.67
CA LEU A 32 1.53 -8.95 -4.09
C LEU A 32 0.79 -7.82 -4.79
N ILE A 33 0.92 -6.57 -4.32
CA ILE A 33 0.35 -5.38 -4.98
C ILE A 33 0.96 -5.21 -6.38
N LEU A 34 2.28 -5.37 -6.52
CA LEU A 34 2.96 -5.31 -7.81
C LEU A 34 2.48 -6.44 -8.75
N LEU A 35 2.33 -7.66 -8.24
CA LEU A 35 1.79 -8.77 -9.01
C LEU A 35 0.33 -8.51 -9.45
N GLY A 36 -0.49 -7.90 -8.58
CA GLY A 36 -1.85 -7.47 -8.94
C GLY A 36 -1.86 -6.38 -10.02
N ALA A 37 -0.87 -5.47 -10.00
CA ALA A 37 -0.68 -4.51 -11.08
C ALA A 37 -0.35 -5.19 -12.41
N VAL A 38 0.50 -6.22 -12.39
CA VAL A 38 0.80 -7.04 -13.57
C VAL A 38 -0.47 -7.70 -14.10
N VAL A 39 -1.27 -8.35 -13.25
CA VAL A 39 -2.57 -8.96 -13.64
C VAL A 39 -3.45 -7.97 -14.40
N ARG A 40 -3.55 -6.73 -13.91
CA ARG A 40 -4.32 -5.67 -14.59
C ARG A 40 -3.68 -5.27 -15.92
N ILE A 41 -2.37 -4.98 -15.93
CA ILE A 41 -1.65 -4.44 -17.09
C ILE A 41 -1.63 -5.44 -18.25
N THR A 42 -1.58 -6.74 -17.96
CA THR A 42 -1.62 -7.82 -18.96
C THR A 42 -3.04 -8.21 -19.38
N GLY A 43 -4.08 -7.63 -18.76
CA GLY A 43 -5.47 -8.00 -19.02
C GLY A 43 -5.87 -9.37 -18.45
N SER A 44 -5.09 -9.92 -17.52
CA SER A 44 -5.27 -11.27 -16.97
C SER A 44 -6.29 -11.36 -15.84
N GLY A 45 -7.02 -10.29 -15.51
CA GLY A 45 -7.91 -10.26 -14.34
C GLY A 45 -9.11 -11.22 -14.36
N LEU A 46 -9.38 -11.86 -15.51
CA LEU A 46 -10.42 -12.90 -15.69
C LEU A 46 -9.84 -14.18 -16.33
N GLY A 47 -8.53 -14.44 -16.22
CA GLY A 47 -7.92 -15.69 -16.71
C GLY A 47 -8.55 -16.95 -16.08
N CYS A 48 -8.90 -16.90 -14.80
CA CYS A 48 -9.62 -17.96 -14.10
C CYS A 48 -11.15 -17.93 -14.28
N GLY A 49 -11.66 -17.04 -15.14
CA GLY A 49 -13.07 -16.71 -15.26
C GLY A 49 -13.65 -16.14 -13.96
N GLU A 50 -14.98 -16.18 -13.84
CA GLU A 50 -15.68 -15.71 -12.64
C GLU A 50 -15.69 -16.74 -11.50
N HIS A 51 -14.94 -17.84 -11.65
CA HIS A 51 -14.80 -18.86 -10.64
C HIS A 51 -13.89 -18.37 -9.52
N TRP A 52 -14.36 -18.52 -8.29
CA TRP A 52 -13.63 -18.22 -7.07
C TRP A 52 -14.23 -19.08 -5.95
N PRO A 53 -13.43 -19.77 -5.13
CA PRO A 53 -11.97 -19.71 -5.04
C PRO A 53 -11.23 -20.52 -6.12
N LEU A 54 -11.89 -21.51 -6.74
CA LEU A 54 -11.31 -22.35 -7.80
C LEU A 54 -11.07 -21.55 -9.09
N CYS A 55 -10.17 -22.03 -9.94
CA CYS A 55 -9.82 -21.40 -11.22
C CYS A 55 -10.40 -22.23 -12.37
N ASN A 56 -11.33 -21.68 -13.15
CA ASN A 56 -12.06 -22.42 -14.19
C ASN A 56 -12.68 -23.74 -13.66
N GLY A 57 -13.19 -23.73 -12.42
CA GLY A 57 -13.78 -24.89 -11.74
C GLY A 57 -12.77 -25.97 -11.28
N LYS A 58 -11.47 -25.74 -11.46
CA LYS A 58 -10.40 -26.69 -11.13
C LYS A 58 -9.43 -26.11 -10.08
N LEU A 59 -8.73 -26.99 -9.37
CA LEU A 59 -7.65 -26.58 -8.46
C LEU A 59 -6.38 -26.20 -9.23
N LEU A 60 -6.02 -27.00 -10.23
CA LEU A 60 -4.91 -26.70 -11.14
C LEU A 60 -5.44 -26.05 -12.42
N PRO A 61 -4.91 -24.87 -12.80
CA PRO A 61 -5.36 -24.16 -13.97
C PRO A 61 -4.82 -24.79 -15.27
N PRO A 62 -5.46 -24.52 -16.43
CA PRO A 62 -4.79 -24.64 -17.72
C PRO A 62 -3.52 -23.78 -17.78
N LEU A 63 -2.57 -24.17 -18.64
CA LEU A 63 -1.25 -23.54 -18.73
C LEU A 63 -1.19 -22.35 -19.70
N ASP A 64 -2.32 -21.69 -19.96
CA ASP A 64 -2.32 -20.44 -20.73
C ASP A 64 -1.87 -19.25 -19.87
N LEU A 65 -1.24 -18.27 -20.52
CA LEU A 65 -0.53 -17.20 -19.82
C LEU A 65 -1.46 -16.31 -18.96
N PRO A 66 -2.64 -15.85 -19.44
CA PRO A 66 -3.56 -15.08 -18.61
C PRO A 66 -4.01 -15.83 -17.35
N THR A 67 -4.35 -17.12 -17.48
CA THR A 67 -4.77 -17.94 -16.36
C THR A 67 -3.65 -18.15 -15.34
N ILE A 68 -2.42 -18.45 -15.79
CA ILE A 68 -1.26 -18.60 -14.89
C ILE A 68 -0.98 -17.31 -14.12
N ILE A 69 -1.08 -16.14 -14.77
CA ILE A 69 -0.84 -14.84 -14.13
C ILE A 69 -1.88 -14.60 -13.02
N GLU A 70 -3.17 -14.82 -13.28
CA GLU A 70 -4.21 -14.63 -12.26
C GLU A 70 -4.10 -15.67 -11.14
N TYR A 71 -3.91 -16.94 -11.48
CA TYR A 71 -3.75 -18.01 -10.51
C TYR A 71 -2.52 -17.79 -9.61
N GLY A 72 -1.40 -17.34 -10.19
CA GLY A 72 -0.20 -16.97 -9.45
C GLY A 72 -0.45 -15.84 -8.46
N HIS A 73 -1.24 -14.83 -8.84
CA HIS A 73 -1.68 -13.78 -7.92
C HIS A 73 -2.54 -14.33 -6.78
N ARG A 74 -3.50 -15.23 -7.06
CA ARG A 74 -4.34 -15.88 -6.03
C ARG A 74 -3.51 -16.72 -5.05
N LEU A 75 -2.52 -17.47 -5.55
CA LEU A 75 -1.61 -18.27 -4.72
C LEU A 75 -0.74 -17.37 -3.83
N ALA A 76 -0.18 -16.31 -4.38
CA ALA A 76 0.57 -15.33 -3.61
C ALA A 76 -0.31 -14.64 -2.55
N ALA A 77 -1.58 -14.33 -2.87
CA ALA A 77 -2.54 -13.78 -1.91
C ALA A 77 -2.84 -14.75 -0.77
N ALA A 78 -2.98 -16.05 -1.05
CA ALA A 78 -3.15 -17.07 -0.02
C ALA A 78 -1.93 -17.16 0.91
N ALA A 79 -0.71 -17.08 0.37
CA ALA A 79 0.52 -17.05 1.17
C ALA A 79 0.59 -15.81 2.08
N VAL A 80 0.26 -14.62 1.56
CA VAL A 80 0.18 -13.39 2.37
C VAL A 80 -0.89 -13.48 3.45
N SER A 81 -2.04 -14.10 3.13
CA SER A 81 -3.13 -14.33 4.09
C SER A 81 -2.63 -15.14 5.29
N GLY A 82 -1.93 -16.25 5.03
CA GLY A 82 -1.31 -17.07 6.08
C GLY A 82 -0.29 -16.31 6.93
N LEU A 83 0.51 -15.41 6.34
CA LEU A 83 1.46 -14.57 7.09
C LEU A 83 0.74 -13.60 8.05
N VAL A 84 -0.33 -12.96 7.60
CA VAL A 84 -1.10 -11.99 8.40
C VAL A 84 -1.91 -12.70 9.49
N GLU A 85 -2.50 -13.85 9.18
CA GLU A 85 -3.18 -14.71 10.16
C GLU A 85 -2.21 -15.21 11.23
N ALA A 86 -1.01 -15.67 10.83
CA ALA A 86 0.05 -16.06 11.75
C ALA A 86 0.49 -14.89 12.64
N LEU A 87 0.56 -13.67 12.10
CA LEU A 87 0.87 -12.47 12.88
C LEU A 87 -0.20 -12.19 13.93
N ALA A 88 -1.48 -12.27 13.57
CA ALA A 88 -2.61 -12.08 14.49
C ALA A 88 -2.69 -13.18 15.56
N ALA A 89 -2.45 -14.45 15.18
CA ALA A 89 -2.39 -15.58 16.10
C ALA A 89 -1.20 -15.44 17.07
N TYR A 90 -0.03 -15.03 16.58
CA TYR A 90 1.13 -14.80 17.42
C TYR A 90 0.91 -13.61 18.37
N ALA A 91 0.24 -12.55 17.91
CA ALA A 91 -0.19 -11.46 18.78
C ALA A 91 -1.11 -11.95 19.91
N TRP A 92 -2.08 -12.79 19.58
CA TRP A 92 -3.02 -13.38 20.54
C TRP A 92 -2.32 -14.28 21.57
N TRP A 93 -1.37 -15.12 21.13
CA TRP A 93 -0.58 -15.98 22.01
C TRP A 93 0.26 -15.16 23.01
N LEU A 94 0.95 -14.11 22.55
CA LEU A 94 1.71 -13.21 23.41
C LEU A 94 0.81 -12.52 24.46
N ARG A 95 -0.42 -12.13 24.08
CA ARG A 95 -1.37 -11.51 25.02
C ARG A 95 -1.84 -12.46 26.13
N GLN A 96 -2.03 -13.73 25.83
CA GLN A 96 -2.40 -14.72 26.86
C GLN A 96 -1.24 -15.04 27.80
N GLY A 97 -0.02 -15.14 27.27
CA GLY A 97 1.18 -15.36 28.09
C GLY A 97 1.46 -14.24 29.09
N ALA A 98 1.08 -13.00 28.76
CA ALA A 98 1.19 -11.84 29.65
C ALA A 98 0.21 -11.85 30.84
N GLY A 99 -0.78 -12.75 30.85
CA GLY A 99 -1.82 -12.85 31.89
C GLY A 99 -1.55 -13.86 33.01
N SER A 100 -0.37 -14.49 33.07
CA SER A 100 -0.03 -15.42 34.17
C SER A 100 0.71 -14.72 35.31
N PRO A 101 0.12 -14.59 36.52
CA PRO A 101 0.85 -14.18 37.71
C PRO A 101 1.68 -15.37 38.20
N LYS A 102 2.94 -15.47 37.78
CA LYS A 102 3.89 -16.39 38.42
C LYS A 102 5.18 -15.65 38.73
N GLY A 103 5.44 -15.52 40.04
CA GLY A 103 6.63 -14.92 40.61
C GLY A 103 7.90 -15.63 40.15
N VAL A 104 8.49 -15.11 39.08
CA VAL A 104 9.86 -15.40 38.68
C VAL A 104 10.63 -14.08 38.80
N PRO A 105 11.56 -13.97 39.77
CA PRO A 105 12.49 -12.86 39.84
C PRO A 105 13.52 -12.93 38.70
N ASP A 106 13.75 -11.80 38.05
CA ASP A 106 14.86 -11.50 37.12
C ASP A 106 15.03 -12.38 35.86
N GLY A 107 14.17 -12.12 34.87
CA GLY A 107 14.55 -12.13 33.45
C GLY A 107 14.15 -10.80 32.83
N PRO A 108 14.78 -10.31 31.74
CA PRO A 108 14.43 -9.03 31.13
C PRO A 108 12.98 -9.09 30.65
N GLY A 109 12.07 -8.62 31.50
CA GLY A 109 10.63 -8.74 31.33
C GLY A 109 10.20 -7.99 30.09
N GLU A 110 9.98 -8.73 29.01
CA GLU A 110 9.40 -8.25 27.75
C GLU A 110 7.90 -7.97 27.99
N GLN A 111 7.61 -6.92 28.75
CA GLN A 111 6.27 -6.43 29.02
C GLN A 111 5.79 -5.57 27.86
N TYR A 112 5.14 -6.16 26.86
CA TYR A 112 4.17 -5.40 26.07
C TYR A 112 3.11 -6.30 25.42
N PRO A 113 1.81 -6.08 25.66
CA PRO A 113 0.78 -6.72 24.87
C PRO A 113 0.85 -6.18 23.44
N PRO A 114 0.98 -7.02 22.40
CA PRO A 114 0.97 -6.55 21.02
C PRO A 114 -0.28 -5.72 20.80
N ASP A 115 -0.12 -4.55 20.18
CA ASP A 115 -1.20 -3.59 20.04
C ASP A 115 -2.36 -4.16 19.18
N ARG A 116 -3.44 -3.40 18.99
CA ARG A 116 -4.58 -3.89 18.19
C ARG A 116 -4.29 -3.92 16.68
N THR A 117 -3.12 -3.50 16.19
CA THR A 117 -2.84 -3.37 14.75
C THR A 117 -2.79 -4.70 14.03
N ALA A 118 -2.31 -5.78 14.65
CA ALA A 118 -2.35 -7.12 14.04
C ALA A 118 -3.79 -7.58 13.73
N TYR A 119 -4.75 -7.24 14.60
CA TYR A 119 -6.17 -7.54 14.36
C TYR A 119 -6.80 -6.59 13.34
N VAL A 120 -6.39 -5.32 13.30
CA VAL A 120 -6.80 -4.39 12.23
C VAL A 120 -6.30 -4.90 10.88
N ALA A 121 -5.05 -5.37 10.79
CA ALA A 121 -4.52 -5.99 9.59
C ALA A 121 -5.30 -7.25 9.19
N LEU A 122 -5.69 -8.09 10.16
CA LEU A 122 -6.55 -9.25 9.89
C LEU A 122 -7.93 -8.82 9.34
N VAL A 123 -8.58 -7.82 9.92
CA VAL A 123 -9.87 -7.31 9.41
C VAL A 123 -9.71 -6.75 7.99
N LEU A 124 -8.65 -5.96 7.74
CA LEU A 124 -8.36 -5.44 6.40
C LEU A 124 -8.07 -6.56 5.39
N LEU A 125 -7.39 -7.63 5.80
CA LEU A 125 -7.19 -8.82 4.98
C LEU A 125 -8.52 -9.48 4.61
N LEU A 126 -9.43 -9.67 5.57
CA LEU A 126 -10.75 -10.25 5.28
C LEU A 126 -11.52 -9.40 4.28
N VAL A 127 -11.52 -8.08 4.46
CA VAL A 127 -12.11 -7.14 3.49
C VAL A 127 -11.42 -7.25 2.12
N GLN A 128 -10.10 -7.39 2.09
CA GLN A 128 -9.32 -7.53 0.85
C GLN A 128 -9.69 -8.79 0.07
N VAL A 129 -9.77 -9.94 0.75
CA VAL A 129 -10.13 -11.22 0.14
C VAL A 129 -11.57 -11.15 -0.42
N LEU A 130 -12.50 -10.59 0.34
CA LEU A 130 -13.89 -10.40 -0.11
C LEU A 130 -13.97 -9.45 -1.31
N LEU A 131 -13.29 -8.30 -1.28
CA LEU A 131 -13.24 -7.37 -2.42
C LEU A 131 -12.59 -8.00 -3.65
N GLY A 132 -11.60 -8.88 -3.47
CA GLY A 132 -10.98 -9.63 -4.57
C GLY A 132 -11.98 -10.57 -5.24
N ALA A 133 -12.75 -11.32 -4.44
CA ALA A 133 -13.82 -12.18 -4.94
C ALA A 133 -14.90 -11.36 -5.67
N VAL A 134 -15.35 -10.24 -5.09
CA VAL A 134 -16.33 -9.32 -5.71
C VAL A 134 -15.80 -8.75 -7.02
N THR A 135 -14.52 -8.38 -7.08
CA THR A 135 -13.90 -7.80 -8.29
C THR A 135 -13.99 -8.76 -9.47
N VAL A 136 -13.69 -10.05 -9.25
CA VAL A 136 -13.79 -11.07 -10.30
C VAL A 136 -15.26 -11.41 -10.62
N LYS A 137 -16.11 -11.52 -9.59
CA LYS A 137 -17.55 -11.86 -9.75
C LYS A 137 -18.38 -10.80 -10.46
N LEU A 138 -17.95 -9.54 -10.44
CA LEU A 138 -18.61 -8.45 -11.14
C LEU A 138 -17.94 -8.12 -12.48
N SER A 139 -16.99 -8.93 -12.92
CA SER A 139 -16.26 -8.74 -14.19
C SER A 139 -15.43 -7.44 -14.21
N LEU A 140 -14.71 -7.16 -13.11
CA LEU A 140 -13.70 -6.09 -12.97
C LEU A 140 -14.20 -4.63 -13.10
N PRO A 141 -15.35 -4.22 -12.53
CA PRO A 141 -15.80 -2.84 -12.65
C PRO A 141 -14.78 -1.90 -11.96
N PRO A 142 -14.50 -0.70 -12.51
CA PRO A 142 -13.41 0.16 -12.03
C PRO A 142 -13.46 0.44 -10.51
N TRP A 143 -14.65 0.63 -9.96
CA TRP A 143 -14.82 0.94 -8.54
C TRP A 143 -14.38 -0.21 -7.63
N THR A 144 -14.59 -1.50 -7.99
CA THR A 144 -14.13 -2.62 -7.16
C THR A 144 -12.61 -2.72 -7.19
N VAL A 145 -12.00 -2.55 -8.36
CA VAL A 145 -10.54 -2.61 -8.54
C VAL A 145 -9.85 -1.49 -7.75
N ILE A 146 -10.41 -0.29 -7.78
CA ILE A 146 -9.89 0.87 -7.02
C ILE A 146 -10.02 0.65 -5.52
N LEU A 147 -11.19 0.18 -5.05
CA LEU A 147 -11.39 -0.14 -3.63
C LEU A 147 -10.43 -1.23 -3.17
N HIS A 148 -10.30 -2.31 -3.95
CA HIS A 148 -9.39 -3.42 -3.67
C HIS A 148 -7.92 -2.96 -3.58
N LEU A 149 -7.46 -2.07 -4.46
CA LEU A 149 -6.12 -1.49 -4.34
C LEU A 149 -6.00 -0.59 -3.11
N GLY A 150 -7.00 0.25 -2.85
CA GLY A 150 -7.02 1.15 -1.69
C GLY A 150 -6.92 0.39 -0.37
N THR A 151 -7.69 -0.68 -0.20
CA THR A 151 -7.63 -1.54 0.98
C THR A 151 -6.31 -2.32 1.08
N ALA A 152 -5.70 -2.72 -0.05
CA ALA A 152 -4.35 -3.31 -0.06
C ALA A 152 -3.30 -2.34 0.50
N MET A 153 -3.37 -1.06 0.10
CA MET A 153 -2.45 -0.01 0.57
C MET A 153 -2.62 0.26 2.07
N LEU A 154 -3.86 0.23 2.57
CA LEU A 154 -4.13 0.34 4.00
C LEU A 154 -3.63 -0.88 4.79
N LEU A 155 -3.77 -2.09 4.23
CA LEU A 155 -3.20 -3.30 4.81
C LEU A 155 -1.68 -3.20 4.91
N LEU A 156 -1.01 -2.82 3.82
CA LEU A 156 0.44 -2.60 3.79
C LEU A 156 0.87 -1.58 4.86
N ALA A 157 0.21 -0.42 4.92
CA ALA A 157 0.50 0.59 5.95
C ALA A 157 0.33 0.02 7.37
N THR A 158 -0.75 -0.73 7.61
CA THR A 158 -1.02 -1.33 8.93
C THR A 158 0.03 -2.37 9.31
N LEU A 159 0.51 -3.19 8.38
CA LEU A 159 1.58 -4.15 8.62
C LEU A 159 2.92 -3.46 8.92
N MET A 160 3.20 -2.33 8.28
CA MET A 160 4.39 -1.53 8.56
C MET A 160 4.32 -0.84 9.93
N VAL A 161 3.14 -0.33 10.32
CA VAL A 161 2.88 0.17 11.67
C VAL A 161 3.06 -0.94 12.69
N ALA A 162 2.48 -2.12 12.42
CA ALA A 162 2.65 -3.30 13.27
C ALA A 162 4.13 -3.64 13.42
N ALA A 163 4.91 -3.67 12.33
CA ALA A 163 6.32 -4.04 12.34
C ALA A 163 7.24 -3.02 13.03
N ARG A 164 6.95 -1.72 12.91
CA ARG A 164 7.77 -0.65 13.48
C ARG A 164 7.40 -0.35 14.95
N GLY A 165 6.18 -0.67 15.34
CA GLY A 165 5.59 -0.28 16.62
C GLY A 165 4.96 1.11 16.56
N ARG A 166 4.13 1.42 17.55
CA ARG A 166 3.48 2.74 17.65
C ARG A 166 4.52 3.81 17.97
N PRO A 167 4.50 4.96 17.27
CA PRO A 167 5.34 6.08 17.64
C PRO A 167 4.96 6.59 19.03
N SER A 168 5.96 7.02 19.79
CA SER A 168 5.82 7.52 21.17
C SER A 168 5.13 8.90 21.24
N ALA A 169 5.09 9.62 20.13
CA ALA A 169 4.34 10.84 19.95
C ALA A 169 3.31 10.67 18.82
N PRO A 170 2.14 11.32 18.91
CA PRO A 170 1.19 11.29 17.82
C PRO A 170 1.81 11.92 16.55
N PRO A 171 1.45 11.41 15.36
CA PRO A 171 1.94 11.96 14.12
C PRO A 171 1.55 13.43 13.97
N SER A 172 2.50 14.24 13.45
CA SER A 172 2.23 15.66 13.22
C SER A 172 1.09 15.86 12.22
N ARG A 173 0.31 16.94 12.37
CA ARG A 173 -0.74 17.31 11.39
C ARG A 173 -0.18 17.38 9.97
N ALA A 174 1.05 17.88 9.82
CA ALA A 174 1.71 17.96 8.52
C ALA A 174 1.93 16.57 7.89
N GLY A 175 2.37 15.59 8.68
CA GLY A 175 2.53 14.20 8.23
C GLY A 175 1.19 13.53 7.90
N LEU A 176 0.15 13.78 8.69
CA LEU A 176 -1.20 13.26 8.43
C LEU A 176 -1.78 13.80 7.11
N TYR A 177 -1.60 15.09 6.82
CA TYR A 177 -1.98 15.66 5.52
C TYR A 177 -1.16 15.06 4.37
N ALA A 178 0.14 14.79 4.57
CA ALA A 178 0.97 14.12 3.56
C ALA A 178 0.41 12.73 3.22
N LEU A 179 0.02 11.96 4.24
CA LEU A 179 -0.61 10.65 4.09
C LEU A 179 -1.95 10.76 3.37
N ALA A 180 -2.83 11.66 3.80
CA ALA A 180 -4.14 11.84 3.17
C ALA A 180 -3.99 12.22 1.69
N LEU A 181 -3.12 13.19 1.37
CA LEU A 181 -2.86 13.62 0.01
C LEU A 181 -2.23 12.50 -0.83
N GLY A 182 -1.28 11.74 -0.28
CA GLY A 182 -0.69 10.58 -0.94
C GLY A 182 -1.71 9.50 -1.25
N PHE A 183 -2.58 9.18 -0.29
CA PHE A 183 -3.64 8.17 -0.47
C PHE A 183 -4.65 8.59 -1.54
N VAL A 184 -5.11 9.84 -1.50
CA VAL A 184 -6.04 10.39 -2.51
C VAL A 184 -5.38 10.41 -3.89
N THR A 185 -4.11 10.84 -4.00
CA THR A 185 -3.35 10.81 -5.26
C THR A 185 -3.28 9.39 -5.83
N LEU A 186 -3.04 8.39 -4.98
CA LEU A 186 -2.98 6.98 -5.35
C LEU A 186 -4.34 6.48 -5.87
N LEU A 187 -5.44 6.77 -5.17
CA LEU A 187 -6.78 6.37 -5.59
C LEU A 187 -7.16 7.02 -6.94
N LEU A 188 -6.82 8.30 -7.14
CA LEU A 188 -7.05 8.98 -8.42
C LEU A 188 -6.15 8.43 -9.54
N GLY A 189 -4.95 7.96 -9.22
CA GLY A 189 -4.10 7.23 -10.16
C GLY A 189 -4.74 5.91 -10.59
N ALA A 190 -5.29 5.16 -9.63
CA ALA A 190 -6.04 3.94 -9.90
C ALA A 190 -7.30 4.20 -10.74
N LEU A 191 -8.03 5.29 -10.45
CA LEU A 191 -9.17 5.73 -11.26
C LEU A 191 -8.75 6.05 -12.70
N THR A 192 -7.67 6.81 -12.86
CA THR A 192 -7.12 7.18 -14.18
C THR A 192 -6.79 5.94 -15.00
N ALA A 193 -6.19 4.94 -14.36
CA ALA A 193 -5.81 3.69 -14.99
C ALA A 193 -7.04 2.84 -15.39
N ASN A 194 -8.07 2.77 -14.55
CA ASN A 194 -9.23 1.89 -14.78
C ASN A 194 -10.37 2.52 -15.61
N LEU A 195 -10.36 3.84 -15.84
CA LEU A 195 -11.27 4.50 -16.79
C LEU A 195 -10.70 4.62 -18.20
N GLY A 196 -9.46 4.18 -18.44
CA GLY A 196 -8.76 4.43 -19.70
C GLY A 196 -8.30 5.87 -19.89
N ALA A 197 -8.32 6.69 -18.82
CA ALA A 197 -7.92 8.10 -18.87
C ALA A 197 -6.40 8.29 -19.02
N ALA A 198 -5.59 7.25 -18.78
CA ALA A 198 -4.12 7.31 -18.89
C ALA A 198 -3.62 7.81 -20.26
N SER A 199 -4.35 7.56 -21.35
CA SER A 199 -4.00 8.03 -22.70
C SER A 199 -4.62 9.38 -23.08
N ALA A 200 -5.43 9.98 -22.21
CA ALA A 200 -6.17 11.22 -22.52
C ALA A 200 -5.26 12.46 -22.61
N CYS A 201 -4.13 12.46 -21.89
CA CYS A 201 -3.13 13.52 -21.88
C CYS A 201 -1.78 12.91 -22.27
N LEU A 202 -1.32 13.08 -23.50
CA LEU A 202 -0.06 12.49 -24.01
C LEU A 202 1.13 13.46 -23.87
N GLY A 203 0.89 14.74 -23.63
CA GLY A 203 1.93 15.71 -23.28
C GLY A 203 2.37 15.62 -21.81
N PHE A 204 3.54 16.17 -21.50
CA PHE A 204 4.04 16.46 -20.16
C PHE A 204 4.83 17.79 -20.19
N PRO A 205 4.74 18.67 -19.17
CA PRO A 205 4.01 18.52 -17.91
C PRO A 205 2.49 18.74 -18.03
N LEU A 206 2.07 19.60 -18.94
CA LEU A 206 0.65 19.94 -19.13
C LEU A 206 -0.14 18.82 -19.83
N CYS A 207 -1.46 18.85 -19.71
CA CYS A 207 -2.33 17.98 -20.50
C CYS A 207 -2.44 18.54 -21.92
N ASN A 208 -1.72 17.96 -22.88
CA ASN A 208 -1.74 18.36 -24.29
C ASN A 208 -1.50 19.87 -24.50
N GLY A 209 -0.60 20.46 -23.70
CA GLY A 209 -0.27 21.90 -23.74
C GLY A 209 -1.26 22.82 -23.01
N GLN A 210 -2.33 22.28 -22.40
CA GLN A 210 -3.38 23.06 -21.75
C GLN A 210 -3.26 23.01 -20.22
N ILE A 211 -3.43 24.17 -19.57
CA ILE A 211 -3.51 24.30 -18.11
C ILE A 211 -4.92 24.00 -17.62
N LEU A 212 -5.93 24.43 -18.38
CA LEU A 212 -7.34 24.12 -18.16
C LEU A 212 -7.84 23.37 -19.39
N PRO A 213 -7.72 22.02 -19.41
CA PRO A 213 -8.11 21.25 -20.58
C PRO A 213 -9.62 21.35 -20.81
N ALA A 214 -10.02 21.85 -21.99
CA ALA A 214 -11.42 21.95 -22.40
C ALA A 214 -11.98 20.62 -22.96
N GLY A 215 -11.23 19.53 -22.80
CA GLY A 215 -11.55 18.24 -23.40
C GLY A 215 -12.52 17.38 -22.58
N THR A 216 -12.46 16.07 -22.83
CA THR A 216 -13.40 15.09 -22.27
C THR A 216 -13.22 14.89 -20.77
N TYR A 217 -14.20 14.27 -20.11
CA TYR A 217 -14.11 13.91 -18.70
C TYR A 217 -12.85 13.04 -18.39
N LEU A 218 -12.38 12.23 -19.34
CA LEU A 218 -11.15 11.45 -19.20
C LEU A 218 -9.90 12.35 -19.11
N GLN A 219 -9.85 13.43 -19.89
CA GLN A 219 -8.78 14.43 -19.75
C GLN A 219 -8.84 15.10 -18.39
N HIS A 220 -10.04 15.42 -17.88
CA HIS A 220 -10.19 16.00 -16.54
C HIS A 220 -9.73 15.05 -15.44
N VAL A 221 -10.07 13.75 -15.52
CA VAL A 221 -9.61 12.73 -14.55
C VAL A 221 -8.09 12.64 -14.55
N HIS A 222 -7.47 12.49 -15.72
CA HIS A 222 -6.01 12.39 -15.82
C HIS A 222 -5.34 13.69 -15.35
N TRP A 223 -5.85 14.86 -15.78
CA TRP A 223 -5.30 16.15 -15.37
C TRP A 223 -5.40 16.37 -13.86
N PHE A 224 -6.54 16.04 -13.25
CA PHE A 224 -6.73 16.15 -11.81
C PHE A 224 -5.76 15.25 -11.01
N HIS A 225 -5.52 14.02 -11.49
CA HIS A 225 -4.49 13.15 -10.91
C HIS A 225 -3.09 13.80 -10.96
N ARG A 226 -2.71 14.45 -12.07
CA ARG A 226 -1.43 15.17 -12.18
C ARG A 226 -1.33 16.35 -11.24
N LEU A 227 -2.39 17.14 -11.12
CA LEU A 227 -2.45 18.27 -10.18
C LEU A 227 -2.26 17.79 -8.73
N LEU A 228 -2.88 16.68 -8.34
CA LEU A 228 -2.66 16.06 -7.03
C LEU A 228 -1.20 15.59 -6.86
N ALA A 229 -0.60 14.98 -7.88
CA ALA A 229 0.80 14.57 -7.83
C ALA A 229 1.77 15.76 -7.70
N TYR A 230 1.53 16.86 -8.40
CA TYR A 230 2.31 18.10 -8.26
C TYR A 230 2.12 18.74 -6.90
N THR A 231 0.89 18.72 -6.37
CA THR A 231 0.59 19.19 -5.02
C THR A 231 1.31 18.34 -3.98
N LEU A 232 1.33 17.01 -4.13
CA LEU A 232 2.06 16.10 -3.26
C LEU A 232 3.56 16.37 -3.30
N PHE A 233 4.13 16.60 -4.48
CA PHE A 233 5.54 16.95 -4.63
C PHE A 233 5.89 18.26 -3.90
N GLY A 234 5.15 19.34 -4.17
CA GLY A 234 5.36 20.62 -3.51
C GLY A 234 5.18 20.53 -1.99
N TYR A 235 4.16 19.81 -1.54
CA TYR A 235 3.90 19.58 -0.11
C TYR A 235 5.02 18.76 0.56
N ALA A 236 5.52 17.71 -0.10
CA ALA A 236 6.62 16.89 0.41
C ALA A 236 7.91 17.71 0.54
N VAL A 237 8.22 18.57 -0.44
CA VAL A 237 9.37 19.49 -0.37
C VAL A 237 9.22 20.46 0.80
N TRP A 238 8.06 21.10 0.93
CA TRP A 238 7.78 21.99 2.07
C TRP A 238 7.92 21.26 3.41
N TRP A 239 7.38 20.04 3.51
CA TRP A 239 7.45 19.22 4.73
C TRP A 239 8.89 18.84 5.06
N ALA A 240 9.70 18.47 4.06
CA ALA A 240 11.12 18.15 4.21
C ALA A 240 11.96 19.37 4.61
N LEU A 241 11.68 20.55 4.04
CA LEU A 241 12.34 21.80 4.41
C LEU A 241 12.01 22.22 5.84
N ARG A 242 10.74 22.04 6.27
CA ARG A 242 10.27 22.42 7.60
C ARG A 242 10.80 21.50 8.70
N THR A 243 10.83 20.19 8.45
CA THR A 243 11.19 19.19 9.46
C THR A 243 12.67 18.77 9.40
N ARG A 244 13.31 18.93 8.24
CA ARG A 244 14.69 18.53 7.95
C ARG A 244 15.03 17.08 8.32
N THR A 245 14.03 16.19 8.34
CA THR A 245 14.26 14.77 8.64
C THR A 245 14.69 14.02 7.38
N ARG A 246 15.51 12.97 7.57
CA ARG A 246 15.90 12.07 6.48
C ARG A 246 14.68 11.42 5.82
N GLY A 247 13.68 11.03 6.61
CA GLY A 247 12.44 10.41 6.11
C GLY A 247 11.67 11.31 5.14
N ALA A 248 11.51 12.59 5.47
CA ALA A 248 10.83 13.54 4.58
C ALA A 248 11.60 13.75 3.26
N TRP A 249 12.94 13.81 3.30
CA TRP A 249 13.76 13.87 2.09
C TRP A 249 13.72 12.58 1.26
N CYS A 250 13.64 11.41 1.89
CA CYS A 250 13.40 10.15 1.19
C CYS A 250 12.05 10.18 0.45
N VAL A 251 10.99 10.72 1.06
CA VAL A 251 9.70 10.91 0.39
C VAL A 251 9.83 11.83 -0.82
N VAL A 252 10.54 12.96 -0.69
CA VAL A 252 10.80 13.86 -1.84
C VAL A 252 11.48 13.10 -2.98
N ALA A 253 12.54 12.34 -2.69
CA ALA A 253 13.24 11.55 -3.71
C ALA A 253 12.32 10.52 -4.40
N LEU A 254 11.47 9.83 -3.62
CA LEU A 254 10.51 8.86 -4.16
C LEU A 254 9.43 9.53 -5.02
N VAL A 255 8.91 10.69 -4.61
CA VAL A 255 7.92 11.43 -5.41
C VAL A 255 8.55 11.98 -6.69
N THR A 256 9.80 12.46 -6.65
CA THR A 256 10.54 12.84 -7.86
C THR A 256 10.64 11.66 -8.83
N LEU A 257 11.04 10.48 -8.33
CA LEU A 257 11.13 9.28 -9.14
C LEU A 257 9.76 8.90 -9.72
N GLN A 258 8.69 9.00 -8.92
CA GLN A 258 7.33 8.69 -9.37
C GLN A 258 6.88 9.60 -10.52
N VAL A 259 7.16 10.90 -10.43
CA VAL A 259 6.85 11.87 -11.48
C VAL A 259 7.71 11.63 -12.72
N ALA A 260 8.99 11.31 -12.56
CA ALA A 260 9.88 10.98 -13.68
C ALA A 260 9.42 9.72 -14.42
N VAL A 261 9.06 8.65 -13.70
CA VAL A 261 8.49 7.44 -14.29
C VAL A 261 7.16 7.73 -14.98
N ALA A 262 6.29 8.56 -14.39
CA ALA A 262 5.04 8.96 -15.01
C ALA A 262 5.25 9.73 -16.33
N ALA A 263 6.19 10.68 -16.33
CA ALA A 263 6.54 11.46 -17.52
C ALA A 263 7.08 10.54 -18.62
N ALA A 264 8.03 9.65 -18.30
CA ALA A 264 8.54 8.66 -19.23
C ALA A 264 7.44 7.74 -19.77
N MET A 265 6.55 7.25 -18.89
CA MET A 265 5.43 6.39 -19.26
C MET A 265 4.52 7.06 -20.30
N VAL A 266 4.13 8.32 -20.07
CA VAL A 266 3.25 9.06 -20.97
C VAL A 266 3.95 9.41 -22.29
N LEU A 267 5.18 9.93 -22.22
CA LEU A 267 5.94 10.36 -23.40
C LEU A 267 6.35 9.19 -24.31
N SER A 268 6.47 7.99 -23.76
CA SER A 268 6.79 6.77 -24.52
C SER A 268 5.56 5.96 -24.95
N GLY A 269 4.33 6.49 -24.80
CA GLY A 269 3.12 5.81 -25.27
C GLY A 269 2.63 4.67 -24.37
N LEU A 270 2.81 4.80 -23.05
CA LEU A 270 2.32 3.89 -22.01
C LEU A 270 2.85 2.43 -22.10
N PRO A 271 4.15 2.18 -22.29
CA PRO A 271 4.65 0.80 -22.36
C PRO A 271 4.43 0.07 -21.02
N GLN A 272 4.04 -1.21 -21.09
CA GLN A 272 3.68 -2.01 -19.91
C GLN A 272 4.74 -2.01 -18.80
N PRO A 273 6.06 -2.09 -19.08
CA PRO A 273 7.07 -2.01 -18.02
C PRO A 273 7.05 -0.68 -17.25
N LEU A 274 6.78 0.45 -17.90
CA LEU A 274 6.69 1.75 -17.23
C LEU A 274 5.38 1.89 -16.45
N GLN A 275 4.28 1.26 -16.91
CA GLN A 275 3.05 1.16 -16.10
C GLN A 275 3.31 0.38 -14.81
N ALA A 276 4.02 -0.75 -14.89
CA ALA A 276 4.38 -1.55 -13.72
C ALA A 276 5.35 -0.78 -12.80
N ALA A 277 6.35 -0.10 -13.36
CA ALA A 277 7.26 0.75 -12.62
C ALA A 277 6.54 1.90 -11.89
N HIS A 278 5.54 2.51 -12.54
CA HIS A 278 4.75 3.58 -11.94
C HIS A 278 3.94 3.09 -10.73
N VAL A 279 3.37 1.88 -10.79
CA VAL A 279 2.68 1.30 -9.62
C VAL A 279 3.70 0.91 -8.54
N ALA A 280 4.85 0.35 -8.91
CA ALA A 280 5.89 -0.03 -7.96
C ALA A 280 6.42 1.19 -7.18
N VAL A 281 6.87 2.22 -7.88
CA VAL A 281 7.37 3.45 -7.25
C VAL A 281 6.25 4.18 -6.50
N GLY A 282 5.00 4.15 -6.99
CA GLY A 282 3.85 4.72 -6.28
C GLY A 282 3.57 4.01 -4.95
N THR A 283 3.69 2.68 -4.93
CA THR A 283 3.60 1.88 -3.70
C THR A 283 4.74 2.22 -2.75
N ALA A 284 5.95 2.45 -3.28
CA ALA A 284 7.10 2.89 -2.48
C ALA A 284 6.93 4.31 -1.91
N VAL A 285 6.32 5.26 -2.66
CA VAL A 285 5.94 6.59 -2.16
C VAL A 285 4.98 6.44 -0.97
N TRP A 286 3.94 5.60 -1.10
CA TRP A 286 3.00 5.33 -0.01
C TRP A 286 3.70 4.75 1.22
N ALA A 287 4.52 3.72 1.04
CA ALA A 287 5.32 3.13 2.12
C ALA A 287 6.27 4.16 2.77
N GLY A 288 6.93 5.00 1.95
CA GLY A 288 7.82 6.06 2.41
C GLY A 288 7.08 7.11 3.24
N LEU A 289 5.88 7.53 2.83
CA LEU A 289 5.02 8.43 3.59
C LEU A 289 4.65 7.82 4.95
N VAL A 290 4.24 6.55 4.98
CA VAL A 290 3.92 5.84 6.24
C VAL A 290 5.14 5.84 7.16
N LEU A 291 6.32 5.46 6.66
CA LEU A 291 7.54 5.39 7.49
C LEU A 291 8.07 6.75 7.92
N ALA A 292 7.89 7.80 7.13
CA ALA A 292 8.31 9.15 7.50
C ALA A 292 7.39 9.77 8.56
N VAL A 293 6.17 9.26 8.71
CA VAL A 293 5.20 9.68 9.74
C VAL A 293 5.34 8.87 11.04
N LEU A 294 5.87 7.64 10.97
CA LEU A 294 6.19 6.75 12.11
C LEU A 294 7.55 7.04 12.77
#